data_AF-A0A833WI39-F1
#
_entry.id   AF-A0A833WI39-F1
#
_cell.length_a   1.000
_cell.length_b   1.000
_cell.length_c   1.000
_cell.angle_alpha   90.00
_cell.angle_beta   90.00
_cell.angle_gamma   90.00
#
_symmetry.space_group_name_H-M   'P 1'
#
loop_
_entity.id
_entity.type
_entity.pdbx_description
1 polymer ?
#
loop_
_entity_poly.entity_id
_entity_poly.type
_entity_poly.pdbx_seq_one_letter_code
_entity_poly.pdbx_strand_id
1 'polypeptide(L)'
;MSVSFRYRNGFISSRLFILCAEGLSSLFNNSDLRGETRGVTISRGGSRINHLLFADDCILYGRAKKEEYDRIHGLLSLYEKASGQFLNKEKTAVFFSSNTKEADKRLILEGGGAVLRGNYENYLGLPAVVGSSKYNAFRGIKEKVWRKINNWKNSFLSAAGKEVLIKAVLQAVPTYTMSVFQLPKQFCKELNVMLGRFW
;
A
#
# COMPACT_ATOMS: atom_id res chain seq x y z
N MET A 1 -6.17 -8.68 0.48
CA MET A 1 -6.99 -7.86 1.41
C MET A 1 -6.06 -6.83 2.05
N SER A 2 -6.41 -5.55 2.02
CA SER A 2 -5.72 -4.49 2.75
C SER A 2 -6.42 -4.26 4.08
N VAL A 3 -5.65 -4.15 5.15
CA VAL A 3 -6.07 -4.18 6.55
C VAL A 3 -5.27 -3.09 7.27
N SER A 4 -5.93 -2.30 8.12
CA SER A 4 -5.26 -1.26 8.91
C SER A 4 -5.66 -1.39 10.37
N PHE A 5 -4.69 -1.45 11.28
CA PHE A 5 -4.92 -1.66 12.71
C PHE A 5 -4.82 -0.36 13.51
N ARG A 6 -5.65 -0.20 14.54
CA ARG A 6 -5.58 0.92 15.49
C ARG A 6 -5.75 0.44 16.91
N TYR A 7 -5.11 1.13 17.86
CA TYR A 7 -5.38 0.93 19.29
C TYR A 7 -6.60 1.73 19.74
N ARG A 8 -7.32 1.21 20.74
CA ARG A 8 -8.47 1.91 21.35
C ARG A 8 -8.07 3.18 22.10
N ASN A 9 -6.93 3.15 22.81
CA ASN A 9 -6.45 4.26 23.64
C ASN A 9 -4.92 4.37 23.54
N GLY A 10 -4.41 5.47 22.98
CA GLY A 10 -3.00 5.86 23.06
C GLY A 10 -2.08 5.34 21.95
N PHE A 11 -0.87 5.92 21.89
CA PHE A 11 0.20 5.53 20.99
C PHE A 11 1.08 4.49 21.70
N ILE A 12 1.26 3.31 21.10
CA ILE A 12 2.21 2.33 21.56
C ILE A 12 3.60 2.67 21.00
N SER A 13 4.65 2.35 21.76
CA SER A 13 6.02 2.48 21.26
C SER A 13 6.21 1.66 19.98
N SER A 14 6.95 2.19 19.01
CA SER A 14 7.22 1.52 17.73
C SER A 14 7.78 0.10 17.91
N ARG A 15 8.54 -0.15 18.98
CA ARG A 15 9.10 -1.48 19.30
C ARG A 15 8.03 -2.47 19.74
N LEU A 16 7.10 -2.05 20.62
CA LEU A 16 5.98 -2.90 21.04
C LEU A 16 5.06 -3.22 19.86
N PHE A 17 4.85 -2.25 18.98
CA PHE A 17 4.07 -2.47 17.76
C PHE A 17 4.67 -3.60 16.91
N ILE A 18 6.00 -3.58 16.70
CA ILE A 18 6.70 -4.62 15.93
C ILE A 18 6.57 -5.99 16.60
N LEU A 19 6.69 -6.07 17.93
CA LEU A 19 6.51 -7.33 18.66
C LEU A 19 5.08 -7.89 18.52
N CYS A 20 4.06 -7.03 18.59
CA CYS A 20 2.68 -7.45 18.33
C CYS A 20 2.50 -7.93 16.88
N ALA A 21 3.07 -7.20 15.92
CA ALA A 21 3.01 -7.56 14.51
C ALA A 21 3.68 -8.91 14.22
N GLU A 22 4.75 -9.27 14.93
CA GLU A 22 5.37 -10.59 14.84
C GLU A 22 4.42 -11.70 15.31
N GLY A 23 3.61 -11.45 16.35
CA GLY A 23 2.55 -12.36 16.77
C GLY A 23 1.51 -12.59 15.66
N LEU A 24 1.11 -11.54 14.94
CA LEU A 24 0.24 -11.64 13.77
C LEU A 24 0.89 -12.46 12.65
N SER A 25 2.16 -12.19 12.35
CA SER A 25 2.93 -12.96 11.37
C SER A 25 2.99 -14.44 11.71
N SER A 26 3.21 -14.77 12.98
CA SER A 26 3.23 -16.15 13.47
C SER A 26 1.88 -16.85 13.28
N LEU A 27 0.77 -16.16 13.54
CA LEU A 27 -0.59 -16.71 13.33
C LEU A 27 -0.83 -17.06 11.86
N PHE A 28 -0.49 -16.17 10.93
CA PHE A 28 -0.65 -16.42 9.50
C PHE A 28 0.29 -17.51 8.98
N ASN A 29 1.54 -17.53 9.43
CA ASN A 29 2.50 -18.56 9.04
C ASN A 29 2.05 -19.95 9.53
N ASN A 30 1.53 -20.05 10.74
CA ASN A 30 1.01 -21.32 11.26
C ASN A 30 -0.21 -21.81 10.46
N SER A 31 -1.14 -20.91 10.14
CA SER A 31 -2.29 -21.22 9.29
C SER A 31 -1.90 -21.66 7.87
N ASP A 32 -0.87 -21.05 7.29
CA ASP A 32 -0.33 -21.43 5.97
C ASP A 32 0.39 -22.80 5.99
N LEU A 33 1.15 -23.08 7.06
CA LEU A 33 1.78 -24.39 7.29
C LEU A 33 0.76 -25.52 7.43
N ARG A 34 -0.38 -25.25 8.07
CA ARG A 34 -1.51 -26.20 8.19
C ARG A 34 -2.33 -26.33 6.90
N GLY A 35 -2.09 -25.48 5.90
CA GLY A 35 -2.84 -25.46 4.64
C GLY A 35 -4.25 -24.85 4.76
N GLU A 36 -4.58 -24.23 5.89
CA GLU A 36 -5.87 -23.57 6.14
C GLU A 36 -5.99 -22.26 5.36
N THR A 37 -4.87 -21.55 5.21
CA THR A 37 -4.70 -20.41 4.31
C THR A 37 -3.57 -20.67 3.35
N ARG A 38 -3.51 -19.97 2.21
CA ARG A 38 -2.39 -20.14 1.27
C ARG A 38 -1.95 -18.81 0.69
N GLY A 39 -0.73 -18.42 1.03
CA GLY A 39 -0.07 -17.26 0.44
C GLY A 39 0.21 -17.41 -1.06
N VAL A 40 0.72 -16.34 -1.65
CA VAL A 40 1.11 -16.26 -3.05
C VAL A 40 2.60 -16.58 -3.20
N THR A 41 2.98 -17.17 -4.34
CA THR A 41 4.38 -17.42 -4.69
C THR A 41 4.73 -16.65 -5.96
N ILE A 42 5.83 -15.89 -5.93
CA ILE A 42 6.23 -15.00 -7.03
C ILE A 42 6.95 -15.77 -8.16
N SER A 43 7.67 -16.84 -7.82
CA SER A 43 8.44 -17.66 -8.77
C SER A 43 8.28 -19.16 -8.49
N ARG A 44 8.54 -20.00 -9.49
CA ARG A 44 8.57 -21.46 -9.30
C ARG A 44 9.67 -21.81 -8.29
N GLY A 45 9.31 -22.44 -7.18
CA GLY A 45 10.23 -22.74 -6.07
C GLY A 45 10.56 -21.55 -5.16
N GLY A 46 9.92 -20.39 -5.37
CA GLY A 46 10.11 -19.20 -4.53
C GLY A 46 9.47 -19.33 -3.15
N SER A 47 9.83 -18.40 -2.26
CA SER A 47 9.20 -18.29 -0.94
C SER A 47 7.71 -17.91 -1.08
N ARG A 48 6.88 -18.52 -0.23
CA ARG A 48 5.46 -18.19 -0.13
C ARG A 48 5.28 -16.96 0.76
N ILE A 49 4.51 -15.99 0.28
CA ILE A 49 4.20 -14.75 0.98
C ILE A 49 2.69 -14.72 1.24
N ASN A 50 2.30 -14.75 2.51
CA ASN A 50 0.91 -14.68 2.95
C ASN A 50 0.55 -13.28 3.49
N HIS A 51 1.51 -12.47 3.95
CA HIS A 51 1.26 -11.09 4.38
C HIS A 51 2.46 -10.17 4.14
N LEU A 52 2.19 -8.86 4.06
CA LEU A 52 3.16 -7.76 4.15
C LEU A 52 2.70 -6.80 5.23
N LEU A 53 3.63 -6.32 6.05
CA LEU A 53 3.36 -5.45 7.18
C LEU A 53 4.21 -4.18 7.04
N PHE A 54 3.60 -3.02 7.25
CA PHE A 54 4.31 -1.76 7.41
C PHE A 54 3.54 -0.86 8.37
N ALA A 55 4.10 -0.65 9.56
CA ALA A 55 3.41 0.03 10.64
C ALA A 55 1.98 -0.53 10.80
N ASP A 56 0.96 0.32 10.90
CA ASP A 56 -0.44 -0.07 11.06
C ASP A 56 -1.08 -0.73 9.83
N ASP A 57 -0.47 -0.62 8.65
CA ASP A 57 -1.02 -1.14 7.41
C ASP A 57 -0.48 -2.53 7.07
N CYS A 58 -1.37 -3.42 6.65
CA CYS A 58 -1.09 -4.79 6.30
C CYS A 58 -1.76 -5.18 4.98
N ILE A 59 -1.03 -5.91 4.14
CA ILE A 59 -1.57 -6.60 2.97
C ILE A 59 -1.58 -8.08 3.27
N LEU A 60 -2.75 -8.69 3.21
CA LEU A 60 -2.95 -10.13 3.33
C LEU A 60 -3.21 -10.75 1.97
N TYR A 61 -2.51 -11.85 1.68
CA TYR A 61 -2.65 -12.67 0.50
C TYR A 61 -3.31 -14.00 0.85
N GLY A 62 -4.22 -14.42 -0.02
CA GLY A 62 -4.95 -15.68 0.11
C GLY A 62 -5.64 -16.00 -1.19
N ARG A 63 -6.15 -17.23 -1.33
CA ARG A 63 -7.00 -17.60 -2.45
C ARG A 63 -8.38 -16.99 -2.28
N ALA A 64 -9.01 -16.63 -3.40
CA ALA A 64 -10.37 -16.12 -3.43
C ALA A 64 -11.39 -17.25 -3.22
N LYS A 65 -11.42 -17.80 -2.01
CA LYS A 65 -12.37 -18.81 -1.54
C LYS A 65 -13.02 -18.34 -0.26
N LYS A 66 -14.29 -18.68 -0.07
CA LYS A 66 -15.05 -18.26 1.12
C LYS A 66 -14.48 -18.86 2.40
N GLU A 67 -14.10 -20.13 2.39
CA GLU A 67 -13.54 -20.81 3.57
C GLU A 67 -12.22 -20.16 4.01
N GLU A 68 -11.37 -19.80 3.06
CA GLU A 68 -10.07 -19.18 3.32
C GLU A 68 -10.25 -17.73 3.82
N TYR A 69 -11.21 -17.00 3.27
CA TYR A 69 -11.57 -15.66 3.74
C TYR A 69 -12.08 -15.66 5.19
N ASP A 70 -12.97 -16.61 5.52
CA ASP A 70 -13.50 -16.76 6.87
C ASP A 70 -12.41 -17.14 7.86
N ARG A 71 -11.44 -17.97 7.42
CA ARG A 71 -10.28 -18.29 8.23
C ARG A 71 -9.42 -17.07 8.53
N ILE A 72 -9.13 -16.26 7.50
CA ILE A 72 -8.38 -15.01 7.66
C ILE A 72 -9.08 -14.07 8.64
N HIS A 73 -10.41 -13.91 8.54
CA HIS A 73 -11.19 -13.12 9.50
C HIS A 73 -11.16 -13.67 10.92
N GLY A 74 -11.20 -14.98 11.08
CA GLY A 74 -11.03 -15.63 12.37
C GLY A 74 -9.67 -15.36 13.00
N LEU A 75 -8.59 -15.39 12.22
CA LEU A 75 -7.23 -15.06 12.69
C LEU A 75 -7.12 -13.59 13.08
N LEU A 76 -7.69 -12.68 12.28
CA LEU A 76 -7.74 -11.25 12.60
C LEU A 76 -8.50 -11.00 13.91
N SER A 77 -9.67 -11.62 14.07
CA SER A 77 -10.46 -11.50 15.30
C SER A 77 -9.74 -12.05 16.54
N LEU A 78 -8.99 -13.15 16.37
CA LEU A 78 -8.15 -13.71 17.44
C LEU A 78 -7.03 -12.73 17.82
N TYR A 79 -6.37 -12.14 16.83
CA TYR A 79 -5.33 -11.15 17.04
C TYR A 79 -5.86 -9.88 17.71
N GLU A 80 -7.02 -9.37 17.29
CA GLU A 80 -7.65 -8.21 17.93
C GLU A 80 -7.90 -8.45 19.42
N LYS A 81 -8.44 -9.63 19.76
CA LYS A 81 -8.70 -10.02 21.15
C LYS A 81 -7.42 -10.18 21.97
N ALA A 82 -6.35 -10.71 21.38
CA ALA A 82 -5.09 -10.97 22.08
C ALA A 82 -4.24 -9.70 22.24
N SER A 83 -4.19 -8.83 21.23
CA SER A 83 -3.32 -7.64 21.19
C SER A 83 -3.99 -6.37 21.72
N GLY A 84 -5.33 -6.32 21.75
CA GLY A 84 -6.09 -5.10 22.00
C GLY A 84 -6.06 -4.09 20.85
N GLN A 85 -5.48 -4.46 19.70
CA GLN A 85 -5.63 -3.71 18.45
C GLN A 85 -6.99 -4.01 17.82
N PHE A 86 -7.50 -3.07 17.02
CA PHE A 86 -8.76 -3.19 16.31
C PHE A 86 -8.56 -2.89 14.83
N LEU A 87 -9.24 -3.65 14.00
CA LEU A 87 -9.32 -3.48 12.58
C LEU A 87 -10.12 -2.23 12.26
N ASN A 88 -9.51 -1.31 11.53
CA ASN A 88 -10.21 -0.18 10.96
C ASN A 88 -11.03 -0.65 9.73
N LYS A 89 -12.30 -0.98 9.97
CA LYS A 89 -13.23 -1.46 8.92
C LYS A 89 -13.43 -0.45 7.79
N GLU A 90 -13.30 0.85 8.05
CA GLU A 90 -13.45 1.90 7.01
C GLU A 90 -12.26 1.93 6.04
N LYS A 91 -11.05 1.59 6.53
CA LYS A 91 -9.84 1.52 5.71
C LYS A 91 -9.61 0.13 5.11
N THR A 92 -10.22 -0.90 5.70
CA THR A 92 -10.06 -2.28 5.25
C THR A 92 -10.77 -2.49 3.91
N ALA A 93 -10.07 -3.13 2.97
CA ALA A 93 -10.59 -3.37 1.63
C ALA A 93 -10.17 -4.74 1.10
N VAL A 94 -11.04 -5.38 0.33
CA VAL A 94 -10.75 -6.65 -0.33
C VAL A 94 -10.57 -6.41 -1.82
N PHE A 95 -9.50 -6.97 -2.38
CA PHE A 95 -9.16 -6.89 -3.79
C PHE A 95 -9.10 -8.29 -4.38
N PHE A 96 -9.65 -8.44 -5.58
CA PHE A 96 -9.69 -9.70 -6.29
C PHE A 96 -8.82 -9.63 -7.53
N SER A 97 -8.22 -10.77 -7.90
CA SER A 97 -7.51 -10.88 -9.17
C SER A 97 -8.50 -10.83 -10.35
N SER A 98 -8.01 -10.48 -11.54
CA SER A 98 -8.81 -10.52 -12.76
C SER A 98 -9.35 -11.92 -13.09
N ASN A 99 -8.69 -12.97 -12.59
CA ASN A 99 -9.07 -14.36 -12.81
C ASN A 99 -10.05 -14.92 -11.75
N THR A 100 -10.54 -14.09 -10.83
CA THR A 100 -11.51 -14.52 -9.83
C THR A 100 -12.93 -14.51 -10.41
N LYS A 101 -13.67 -15.61 -10.28
CA LYS A 101 -15.06 -15.71 -10.78
C LYS A 101 -15.99 -14.78 -10.00
N GLU A 102 -16.96 -14.17 -10.67
CA GLU A 102 -17.94 -13.27 -10.03
C GLU A 102 -18.75 -13.95 -8.92
N ALA A 103 -19.07 -15.24 -9.08
CA ALA A 103 -19.74 -16.02 -8.05
C ALA A 103 -18.93 -16.07 -6.74
N ASP A 104 -17.63 -16.32 -6.83
CA ASP A 104 -16.73 -16.38 -5.67
C ASP A 104 -16.57 -15.00 -5.01
N LYS A 105 -16.48 -13.94 -5.82
CA LYS A 105 -16.43 -12.56 -5.32
C LYS A 105 -17.68 -12.25 -4.50
N ARG A 106 -18.87 -12.54 -5.05
CA ARG A 106 -20.15 -12.27 -4.39
C ARG A 106 -20.25 -13.01 -3.05
N LEU A 107 -19.89 -14.30 -3.01
CA LEU A 107 -19.90 -15.10 -1.78
C LEU A 107 -19.00 -14.51 -0.69
N ILE A 108 -17.82 -14.02 -1.07
CA ILE A 108 -16.86 -13.40 -0.14
C ILE A 108 -17.39 -12.05 0.38
N LEU A 109 -18.03 -11.25 -0.49
CA LEU A 109 -18.55 -9.93 -0.13
C LEU A 109 -19.80 -10.01 0.74
N GLU A 110 -20.77 -10.87 0.39
CA GLU A 110 -22.03 -11.04 1.13
C GLU A 110 -21.79 -11.53 2.57
N GLY A 111 -20.85 -12.46 2.76
CA GLY A 111 -20.57 -13.01 4.08
C GLY A 111 -19.56 -12.23 4.92
N GLY A 112 -19.00 -11.13 4.42
CA GLY A 112 -17.77 -10.55 4.97
C GLY A 112 -17.85 -9.14 5.54
N GLY A 113 -18.97 -8.41 5.34
CA GLY A 113 -19.09 -7.00 5.72
C GLY A 113 -18.00 -6.09 5.12
N ALA A 114 -17.20 -6.60 4.19
CA ALA A 114 -16.09 -5.90 3.59
C ALA A 114 -16.62 -5.00 2.48
N VAL A 115 -16.27 -3.72 2.55
CA VAL A 115 -16.56 -2.79 1.48
C VAL A 115 -15.65 -3.16 0.30
N LEU A 116 -16.26 -3.53 -0.83
CA LEU A 116 -15.54 -3.59 -2.10
C LEU A 116 -15.14 -2.17 -2.47
N ARG A 117 -13.97 -1.72 -2.02
CA ARG A 117 -13.37 -0.50 -2.54
C ARG A 117 -12.65 -0.88 -3.83
N GLY A 118 -13.23 -0.48 -4.96
CA GLY A 118 -12.62 -0.63 -6.27
C GLY A 118 -11.20 -0.06 -6.29
N ASN A 119 -10.39 -0.59 -7.21
CA ASN A 119 -8.96 -0.36 -7.46
C ASN A 119 -8.10 -0.11 -6.21
N TYR A 120 -7.10 -0.98 -6.00
CA TYR A 120 -6.12 -0.81 -4.93
C TYR A 120 -5.25 0.43 -5.20
N GLU A 121 -5.73 1.61 -4.80
CA GLU A 121 -5.20 2.87 -5.31
C GLU A 121 -3.80 3.15 -4.81
N ASN A 122 -3.49 2.95 -3.52
CA ASN A 122 -2.15 3.20 -2.99
C ASN A 122 -1.76 2.32 -1.78
N TYR A 123 -0.51 1.85 -1.75
CA TYR A 123 0.18 1.28 -0.59
C TYR A 123 1.50 2.02 -0.40
N LEU A 124 1.78 2.50 0.81
CA LEU A 124 2.94 3.36 1.09
C LEU A 124 3.02 4.62 0.21
N GLY A 125 1.87 5.14 -0.23
CA GLY A 125 1.80 6.29 -1.13
C GLY A 125 2.19 6.01 -2.58
N LEU A 126 2.31 4.73 -2.96
CA LEU A 126 2.58 4.27 -4.32
C LEU A 126 1.40 3.47 -4.87
N PRO A 127 1.14 3.55 -6.19
CA PRO A 127 0.09 2.78 -6.82
C PRO A 127 0.37 1.29 -6.65
N ALA A 128 -0.53 0.61 -5.95
CA ALA A 128 -0.28 -0.76 -5.56
C ALA A 128 -0.72 -1.77 -6.64
N VAL A 129 -1.51 -1.32 -7.61
CA VAL A 129 -1.69 -1.97 -8.91
C VAL A 129 -1.36 -0.96 -10.00
N VAL A 130 -0.26 -1.18 -10.71
CA VAL A 130 0.06 -0.42 -11.92
C VAL A 130 -0.67 -1.08 -13.08
N GLY A 131 -1.85 -0.55 -13.43
CA GLY A 131 -2.64 -1.02 -14.57
C GLY A 131 -2.00 -0.74 -15.93
N SER A 132 -2.78 -0.87 -17.00
CA SER A 132 -2.31 -0.69 -18.40
C SER A 132 -1.73 0.71 -18.69
N SER A 133 -2.17 1.75 -17.97
CA SER A 133 -1.60 3.10 -18.10
C SER A 133 -0.59 3.40 -16.99
N LYS A 134 0.68 3.01 -17.22
CA LYS A 134 1.82 3.35 -16.36
C LYS A 134 1.95 4.86 -16.12
N TYR A 135 1.59 5.68 -17.11
CA TYR A 135 1.68 7.14 -16.98
C TYR A 135 0.66 7.70 -15.98
N ASN A 136 -0.60 7.24 -16.04
CA ASN A 136 -1.65 7.72 -15.14
C ASN A 136 -1.38 7.31 -13.68
N ALA A 137 -0.78 6.14 -13.46
CA ALA A 137 -0.42 5.67 -12.12
C ALA A 137 0.54 6.63 -11.39
N PHE A 138 1.37 7.39 -12.11
CA PHE A 138 2.36 8.31 -11.53
C PHE A 138 2.01 9.79 -11.67
N ARG A 139 0.83 10.13 -12.21
CA ARG A 139 0.40 11.53 -12.42
C ARG A 139 0.45 12.35 -11.12
N GLY A 140 0.08 11.76 -9.98
CA GLY A 140 0.10 12.46 -8.68
C GLY A 140 1.48 12.99 -8.27
N ILE A 141 2.57 12.37 -8.74
CA ILE A 141 3.94 12.87 -8.47
C ILE A 141 4.16 14.18 -9.22
N LYS A 142 3.76 14.25 -10.48
CA LYS A 142 3.85 15.46 -11.31
C LYS A 142 3.03 16.60 -10.69
N GLU A 143 1.83 16.31 -10.22
CA GLU A 143 0.97 17.30 -9.55
C GLU A 143 1.59 17.82 -8.25
N LYS A 144 2.21 16.95 -7.43
CA LYS A 144 2.94 17.36 -6.22
C LYS A 144 4.11 18.30 -6.54
N VAL A 145 4.90 17.98 -7.57
CA VAL A 145 6.00 18.83 -8.05
C VAL A 145 5.45 20.17 -8.56
N TRP A 146 4.42 20.15 -9.38
CA TRP A 146 3.78 21.36 -9.92
C TRP A 146 3.25 22.29 -8.82
N ARG A 147 2.57 21.73 -7.81
CA ARG A 147 2.01 22.48 -6.68
C ARG A 147 3.11 23.16 -5.87
N LYS A 148 4.23 22.48 -5.61
CA LYS A 148 5.39 23.07 -4.93
C LYS A 148 6.00 24.23 -5.72
N ILE A 149 6.18 24.04 -7.04
CA ILE A 149 6.68 25.09 -7.94
C ILE A 149 5.76 26.32 -7.89
N ASN A 150 4.44 26.14 -8.01
CA ASN A 150 3.51 27.26 -7.99
C ASN A 150 3.49 28.00 -6.65
N ASN A 151 3.60 27.28 -5.54
CA ASN A 151 3.66 27.89 -4.21
C ASN A 151 4.89 28.81 -4.06
N TRP A 152 6.01 28.46 -4.71
CA TRP A 152 7.25 29.25 -4.65
C TRP A 152 7.39 30.26 -5.79
N LYS A 153 6.57 30.18 -6.83
CA LYS A 153 6.63 31.10 -7.98
C LYS A 153 6.38 32.56 -7.58
N ASN A 154 5.62 32.79 -6.51
CA ASN A 154 5.35 34.12 -5.96
C ASN A 154 6.36 34.57 -4.89
N SER A 155 7.36 33.73 -4.57
CA SER A 155 8.42 34.08 -3.62
C SER A 155 9.60 34.71 -4.35
N PHE A 156 10.12 35.84 -3.86
CA PHE A 156 11.34 36.45 -4.38
C PHE A 156 12.57 35.63 -3.97
N LEU A 157 12.88 34.61 -4.76
CA LEU A 157 13.99 33.69 -4.52
C LEU A 157 15.21 34.07 -5.37
N SER A 158 16.40 34.07 -4.75
CA SER A 158 17.66 34.16 -5.47
C SER A 158 17.91 32.91 -6.32
N ALA A 159 18.79 33.01 -7.32
CA ALA A 159 19.18 31.87 -8.16
C ALA A 159 19.70 30.69 -7.32
N ALA A 160 20.56 30.96 -6.33
CA ALA A 160 21.05 29.95 -5.39
C ALA A 160 19.91 29.33 -4.56
N GLY A 161 18.95 30.13 -4.10
CA GLY A 161 17.77 29.63 -3.39
C GLY A 161 16.91 28.69 -4.23
N LYS A 162 16.69 29.03 -5.50
CA LYS A 162 16.00 28.15 -6.46
C LYS A 162 16.75 26.84 -6.67
N GLU A 163 18.07 26.88 -6.80
CA GLU A 163 18.90 25.68 -6.98
C GLU A 163 18.74 24.69 -5.83
N VAL A 164 18.83 25.20 -4.61
CA VAL A 164 18.67 24.42 -3.39
C VAL A 164 17.27 23.80 -3.34
N LEU A 165 16.22 24.56 -3.64
CA LEU A 165 14.84 24.03 -3.65
C LEU A 165 14.63 22.95 -4.70
N ILE A 166 15.21 23.10 -5.90
CA ILE A 166 15.13 22.09 -6.95
C ILE A 166 15.79 20.79 -6.48
N LYS A 167 17.04 20.87 -5.99
CA LYS A 167 17.82 19.69 -5.61
C LYS A 167 17.30 19.02 -4.34
N ALA A 168 17.07 19.79 -3.28
CA ALA A 168 16.71 19.26 -1.97
C ALA A 168 15.23 18.83 -1.89
N VAL A 169 14.33 19.51 -2.61
CA VAL A 169 12.90 19.25 -2.49
C VAL A 169 12.30 18.66 -3.75
N LEU A 170 12.41 19.32 -4.91
CA LEU A 170 11.68 18.89 -6.10
C LEU A 170 12.20 17.57 -6.67
N GLN A 171 13.53 17.39 -6.72
CA GLN A 171 14.15 16.14 -7.17
C GLN A 171 13.95 14.99 -6.16
N ALA A 172 13.78 15.29 -4.87
CA ALA A 172 13.52 14.30 -3.83
C ALA A 172 12.11 13.68 -3.93
N VAL A 173 11.12 14.42 -4.45
CA VAL A 173 9.73 13.93 -4.57
C VAL A 173 9.62 12.62 -5.38
N PRO A 174 10.18 12.52 -6.60
CA PRO A 174 10.11 11.27 -7.37
C PRO A 174 11.12 10.20 -6.90
N THR A 175 12.13 10.52 -6.08
CA THR A 175 13.21 9.59 -5.72
C THR A 175 12.68 8.29 -5.09
N TYR A 176 11.72 8.40 -4.16
CA TYR A 176 11.12 7.22 -3.53
C TYR A 176 10.43 6.32 -4.57
N THR A 177 9.62 6.89 -5.46
CA THR A 177 8.97 6.11 -6.53
C THR A 177 9.99 5.51 -7.49
N MET A 178 11.02 6.26 -7.88
CA MET A 178 12.07 5.79 -8.79
C MET A 178 12.89 4.63 -8.20
N SER A 179 13.00 4.54 -6.87
CA SER A 179 13.69 3.43 -6.21
C SER A 179 12.95 2.10 -6.32
N VAL A 180 11.62 2.13 -6.50
CA VAL A 180 10.75 0.94 -6.58
C VAL A 180 10.27 0.67 -8.00
N PHE A 181 10.07 1.71 -8.81
CA PHE A 181 9.50 1.62 -10.15
C PHE A 181 10.34 2.33 -11.20
N GLN A 182 10.47 1.70 -12.36
CA GLN A 182 10.99 2.37 -13.54
C GLN A 182 9.95 3.31 -14.14
N LEU A 183 10.17 4.62 -13.97
CA LEU A 183 9.29 5.64 -14.53
C LEU A 183 9.42 5.72 -16.07
N PRO A 184 8.33 5.98 -16.81
CA PRO A 184 8.40 6.17 -18.26
C PRO A 184 9.33 7.33 -18.65
N LYS A 185 10.14 7.16 -19.69
CA LYS A 185 11.07 8.21 -20.17
C LYS A 185 10.36 9.55 -20.45
N GLN A 186 9.16 9.49 -21.02
CA GLN A 186 8.33 10.66 -21.28
C GLN A 186 7.98 11.43 -20.00
N PHE A 187 7.65 10.70 -18.93
CA PHE A 187 7.33 11.30 -17.63
C PHE A 187 8.54 12.04 -17.03
N CYS A 188 9.73 11.43 -17.11
CA CYS A 188 10.97 12.07 -16.65
C CYS A 188 11.30 13.33 -17.46
N LYS A 189 11.11 13.30 -18.79
CA LYS A 189 11.30 14.48 -19.65
C LYS A 189 10.38 15.63 -19.23
N GLU A 190 9.12 15.35 -18.98
CA GLU A 190 8.15 16.37 -18.56
C GLU A 190 8.49 16.98 -17.20
N LEU A 191 8.94 16.17 -16.23
CA LEU A 191 9.44 16.68 -14.95
C LEU A 191 10.64 17.62 -15.16
N ASN A 192 11.62 17.23 -15.98
CA ASN A 192 12.78 18.07 -16.27
C ASN A 192 12.39 19.40 -16.92
N VAL A 193 11.43 19.40 -17.85
CA VAL A 193 10.90 20.63 -18.45
C VAL A 193 10.24 21.52 -17.39
N MET A 194 9.50 20.95 -16.43
CA MET A 194 8.90 21.73 -15.34
C MET A 194 9.96 22.35 -14.41
N LEU A 195 11.00 21.60 -14.06
CA LEU A 195 12.11 22.10 -13.24
C LEU A 195 12.89 23.20 -13.98
N GLY A 196 13.16 23.00 -15.28
CA GLY A 196 13.84 23.98 -16.12
C GLY A 196 13.08 25.28 -16.31
N ARG A 197 11.74 25.27 -16.21
CA ARG A 197 10.90 26.49 -16.21
C ARG A 197 10.89 27.23 -14.87
N PHE A 198 11.22 26.54 -13.77
CA PHE A 198 11.25 27.15 -12.44
C PHE A 198 12.59 27.82 -12.14
N TRP A 199 13.69 27.23 -12.64
CA TRP A 199 15.01 27.86 -12.69
C TRP A 199 14.91 29.26 -13.29
#